data_AF-A0A118K2I4-F1
#
_entry.id   AF-A0A118K2I4-F1
#
_cell.length_a   1.000
_cell.length_b   1.000
_cell.length_c   1.000
_cell.angle_alpha   90.00
_cell.angle_beta   90.00
_cell.angle_gamma   90.00
#
_symmetry.space_group_name_H-M   'P 1'
#
loop_
_entity.id
_entity.type
_entity.pdbx_description
1 polymer ?
#
loop_
_entity_poly.entity_id
_entity_poly.type
_entity_poly.pdbx_seq_one_letter_code
_entity_poly.pdbx_strand_id
1 'polypeptide(L)'
;MDGMSAKKTVFIIDATNKPDIIDPALLRPGRLDQLIYIPLPDEESRYQIFKSALRKSPVSKDVNLRALAKYIQAFQSLYNTAFTWTS
;
A
#
# COMPACT_ATOMS: atom_id res chain seq x y z
N MET A 1 44.88 13.09 9.25
CA MET A 1 44.20 12.83 7.97
C MET A 1 42.82 13.41 8.07
N ASP A 2 42.70 14.60 7.48
CA ASP A 2 41.44 15.24 7.15
C ASP A 2 40.49 14.29 6.42
N GLY A 3 39.21 14.49 6.65
CA GLY A 3 38.17 13.75 5.98
C GLY A 3 36.84 13.96 6.65
N MET A 4 36.36 15.20 6.67
CA MET A 4 34.94 15.50 6.84
C MET A 4 34.16 14.81 5.71
N SER A 5 33.96 13.50 5.84
CA SER A 5 33.00 12.77 5.03
C SER A 5 31.63 13.25 5.50
N ALA A 6 31.02 14.12 4.71
CA ALA A 6 29.63 14.53 4.89
C ALA A 6 28.80 13.28 5.25
N LYS A 7 28.18 13.28 6.44
CA LYS A 7 27.28 12.20 6.86
C LYS A 7 26.20 12.10 5.78
N LYS A 8 26.30 11.10 4.90
CA LYS A 8 25.23 10.79 3.95
C LYS A 8 24.05 10.31 4.77
N THR A 9 22.98 11.09 4.75
CA THR A 9 21.70 10.65 5.31
C THR A 9 21.17 9.53 4.42
N VAL A 10 21.09 8.32 4.97
CA VAL A 10 20.51 7.15 4.31
C VAL A 10 19.12 6.95 4.88
N PHE A 11 18.12 6.82 4.00
CA PHE A 11 16.76 6.44 4.37
C PHE A 11 16.53 4.98 3.98
N ILE A 12 15.96 4.20 4.90
CA ILE A 12 15.62 2.79 4.67
C ILE A 12 14.09 2.68 4.73
N ILE A 13 13.50 2.04 3.73
CA ILE A 13 12.07 1.71 3.69
C ILE A 13 11.97 0.20 3.62
N ASP A 14 11.19 -0.37 4.55
CA ASP A 14 10.91 -1.80 4.61
C ASP A 14 9.39 -2.03 4.50
N ALA A 15 8.98 -3.19 4.00
CA ALA A 15 7.57 -3.51 3.79
C ALA A 15 7.26 -4.96 4.20
N THR A 16 6.29 -5.14 5.09
CA THR A 16 5.81 -6.47 5.53
C THR A 16 4.29 -6.55 5.48
N ASN A 17 3.78 -7.75 5.16
CA ASN A 17 2.36 -8.08 5.30
C ASN A 17 2.02 -8.66 6.68
N LYS A 18 3.03 -8.89 7.54
CA LYS A 18 2.89 -9.42 8.91
C LYS A 18 3.69 -8.53 9.86
N PRO A 19 3.12 -7.40 10.33
CA PRO A 19 3.83 -6.49 11.24
C PRO A 19 4.04 -7.09 12.64
N ASP A 20 3.23 -8.07 13.01
CA ASP A 20 3.23 -8.78 14.29
C ASP A 20 4.45 -9.69 14.50
N ILE A 21 5.09 -10.16 13.42
CA ILE A 21 6.28 -11.04 13.50
C ILE A 21 7.60 -10.29 13.35
N ILE A 22 7.59 -8.95 13.28
CA ILE A 22 8.82 -8.16 13.21
C ILE A 22 9.57 -8.27 14.54
N ASP A 23 10.89 -8.51 14.47
CA ASP A 23 11.77 -8.48 15.64
C ASP A 23 11.67 -7.09 16.33
N PRO A 24 11.27 -7.02 17.62
CA PRO A 24 11.20 -5.77 18.37
C PRO A 24 12.51 -4.98 18.37
N ALA A 25 13.65 -5.64 18.14
CA ALA A 25 14.95 -5.01 17.99
C ALA A 25 15.03 -4.03 16.81
N LEU A 26 14.24 -4.24 15.74
CA LEU A 26 14.19 -3.38 14.55
C LEU A 26 13.33 -2.13 14.76
N LEU A 27 12.35 -2.19 15.66
CA LEU A 27 11.45 -1.08 16.00
C LEU A 27 12.06 -0.08 17.00
N ARG A 28 13.32 -0.31 17.42
CA ARG A 28 14.01 0.58 18.35
C ARG A 28 14.45 1.87 17.65
N PRO A 29 14.39 3.02 18.34
CA PRO A 29 14.83 4.31 17.80
C PRO A 29 16.23 4.26 17.16
N GLY A 30 16.37 4.84 15.96
CA GLY A 30 17.57 4.78 15.12
C GLY A 30 17.60 3.63 14.10
N ARG A 31 16.49 2.90 13.91
CA ARG A 31 16.34 1.81 12.92
C ARG A 31 15.06 2.00 12.09
N LEU A 32 14.02 1.22 12.35
CA LEU A 32 12.69 1.37 11.73
C LEU A 32 11.78 2.14 12.68
N ASP A 33 11.99 3.45 12.72
CA ASP A 33 11.39 4.32 13.74
C ASP A 33 9.93 4.69 13.43
N GLN A 34 9.51 4.57 12.16
CA GLN A 34 8.16 4.90 11.72
C GLN A 34 7.49 3.70 11.07
N LEU A 35 6.37 3.27 11.65
CA LEU A 35 5.45 2.32 11.06
C LEU A 35 4.32 3.08 10.37
N ILE A 36 4.17 2.88 9.07
CA ILE A 36 3.09 3.45 8.27
C ILE A 36 2.15 2.32 7.89
N TYR A 37 0.92 2.34 8.40
CA TYR A 37 -0.12 1.42 7.97
C TYR A 37 -0.76 1.91 6.67
N ILE A 38 -0.84 1.02 5.68
CA ILE A 38 -1.50 1.30 4.40
C ILE A 38 -2.86 0.58 4.41
N PRO A 39 -3.97 1.32 4.58
CA PRO A 39 -5.29 0.71 4.53
C PRO A 39 -5.66 0.28 3.11
N LEU A 40 -6.72 -0.52 3.00
CA LEU A 40 -7.34 -0.78 1.70
C LEU A 40 -7.80 0.56 1.08
N PRO A 41 -7.62 0.75 -0.24
CA PRO A 41 -8.02 1.98 -0.91
C PRO A 41 -9.54 2.15 -0.85
N ASP A 42 -10.02 3.38 -0.68
CA ASP A 42 -11.43 3.73 -0.81
C ASP A 42 -11.88 3.79 -2.29
N GLU A 43 -13.14 4.13 -2.54
CA GLU A 43 -13.70 4.17 -3.89
C GLU A 43 -12.97 5.16 -4.80
N GLU A 44 -12.70 6.36 -4.30
CA GLU A 44 -12.03 7.39 -5.09
C GLU A 44 -10.57 7.00 -5.36
N SER A 45 -9.85 6.45 -4.36
CA SER A 45 -8.49 5.93 -4.53
C SER A 45 -8.46 4.82 -5.57
N ARG A 46 -9.42 3.88 -5.57
CA ARG A 46 -9.53 2.84 -6.60
C ARG A 46 -9.78 3.44 -7.99
N TYR A 47 -10.67 4.42 -8.10
CA TYR A 47 -10.89 5.12 -9.37
C TYR A 47 -9.60 5.77 -9.89
N GLN A 48 -8.82 6.44 -9.02
CA GLN A 48 -7.54 7.03 -9.40
C GLN A 48 -6.49 5.97 -9.78
N ILE A 49 -6.45 4.83 -9.07
CA ILE A 49 -5.60 3.68 -9.43
C ILE A 49 -5.95 3.20 -10.83
N PHE A 50 -7.22 2.96 -11.14
CA PHE A 50 -7.63 2.55 -12.49
C PHE A 50 -7.29 3.59 -13.54
N LYS A 51 -7.57 4.86 -13.26
CA LYS A 51 -7.24 5.97 -14.18
C LYS A 51 -5.74 6.04 -14.46
N SER A 52 -4.90 5.85 -13.45
CA SER A 52 -3.45 5.89 -13.57
C SER A 52 -2.90 4.66 -14.30
N ALA A 53 -3.35 3.46 -13.91
CA ALA A 53 -2.93 2.19 -14.48
C ALA A 53 -3.32 2.06 -15.95
N LEU A 54 -4.52 2.54 -16.32
CA LEU A 54 -5.05 2.43 -17.68
C LEU A 54 -4.71 3.64 -18.56
N ARG A 55 -3.97 4.64 -18.04
CA ARG A 55 -3.66 5.89 -18.77
C ARG A 55 -3.02 5.68 -20.14
N LYS A 56 -2.24 4.59 -20.31
CA LYS A 56 -1.54 4.24 -21.56
C LYS A 56 -2.17 3.05 -22.27
N SER A 57 -3.28 2.52 -21.77
CA SER A 57 -3.96 1.36 -22.33
C SER A 57 -5.05 1.81 -23.29
N PRO A 58 -5.24 1.12 -24.44
CA PRO A 58 -6.40 1.36 -25.29
C PRO A 58 -7.66 0.86 -24.57
N VAL A 59 -8.41 1.79 -23.99
CA VAL A 59 -9.68 1.51 -23.30
C VAL A 59 -10.82 2.09 -24.13
N SER A 60 -11.87 1.31 -24.37
CA SER A 60 -13.07 1.83 -25.05
C SER A 60 -13.69 2.98 -24.25
N LYS A 61 -14.32 3.93 -24.95
CA LYS A 61 -15.07 5.03 -24.33
C LYS A 61 -16.25 4.54 -23.49
N ASP A 62 -16.71 3.32 -23.74
CA ASP A 62 -17.83 2.71 -23.04
C ASP A 62 -17.45 2.18 -21.65
N VAL A 63 -16.15 2.13 -21.32
CA VAL A 63 -15.69 1.61 -20.03
C VAL A 63 -15.86 2.66 -18.94
N ASN A 64 -16.75 2.37 -18.00
CA ASN A 64 -16.96 3.21 -16.83
C ASN A 64 -16.08 2.78 -15.64
N LEU A 65 -14.95 3.48 -15.46
CA LEU A 65 -14.00 3.21 -14.37
C LEU A 65 -14.58 3.48 -12.97
N ARG A 66 -15.55 4.38 -12.84
CA ARG A 66 -16.22 4.62 -11.55
C ARG A 66 -17.13 3.45 -11.17
N ALA A 67 -17.85 2.90 -12.14
CA ALA A 67 -18.63 1.68 -11.92
C ALA A 67 -17.71 0.52 -11.51
N LEU A 68 -16.56 0.35 -12.17
CA LEU A 68 -15.58 -0.68 -11.82
C LEU A 68 -15.05 -0.50 -10.38
N ALA A 69 -14.71 0.73 -9.99
CA ALA A 69 -14.25 1.03 -8.63
C ALA A 69 -15.29 0.70 -7.55
N LYS A 70 -16.58 0.83 -7.84
CA LYS A 70 -17.69 0.41 -6.95
C LYS A 70 -17.82 -1.10 -6.85
N TYR A 71 -17.81 -1.81 -7.99
CA TYR A 71 -17.97 -3.26 -8.02
C TYR A 71 -16.89 -3.99 -7.22
N ILE A 72 -15.64 -3.54 -7.29
CA ILE A 72 -14.52 -4.19 -6.62
C ILE A 72 -14.59 -4.08 -5.08
N GLN A 73 -15.19 -3.00 -4.56
CA GLN A 73 -15.45 -2.89 -3.10
C GLN A 73 -16.30 -4.03 -2.59
N ALA A 74 -17.37 -4.36 -3.32
CA ALA A 74 -18.32 -5.38 -2.91
C ALA A 74 -17.63 -6.75 -2.85
N PHE A 75 -16.78 -7.05 -3.83
CA PHE A 75 -16.00 -8.28 -3.85
C PHE A 75 -14.99 -8.38 -2.70
N GLN A 76 -14.22 -7.32 -2.44
CA GLN A 76 -13.26 -7.29 -1.33
C GLN A 76 -13.95 -7.41 0.03
N SER A 77 -15.10 -6.76 0.20
CA SER A 77 -15.89 -6.85 1.43
C SER A 77 -16.39 -8.27 1.69
N LEU A 78 -16.90 -8.95 0.66
CA LEU A 78 -17.33 -10.35 0.76
C LEU A 78 -16.18 -11.30 1.08
N TYR A 79 -15.04 -11.15 0.40
CA TYR A 79 -13.87 -12.00 0.64
C TYR A 79 -13.31 -11.82 2.06
N ASN A 80 -13.18 -10.57 2.52
CA ASN A 80 -12.65 -10.29 3.84
C ASN A 80 -13.61 -10.79 4.94
N THR A 81 -14.92 -10.63 4.72
CA THR A 81 -15.95 -11.17 5.64
C THR A 81 -15.86 -12.70 5.67
N ALA A 82 -15.87 -13.37 4.53
CA ALA A 82 -15.78 -14.83 4.45
C ALA A 82 -14.52 -15.38 5.14
N PHE A 83 -13.37 -14.71 4.98
CA PHE A 83 -12.10 -15.10 5.61
C PHE A 83 -12.12 -14.92 7.14
N THR A 84 -12.77 -13.85 7.63
CA THR A 84 -12.95 -13.63 9.09
C THR A 84 -13.90 -14.63 9.75
N TRP A 85 -14.78 -15.30 9.01
CA TRP A 85 -15.66 -16.35 9.57
C TRP A 85 -15.04 -17.74 9.55
N THR A 86 -13.95 -17.96 8.82
CA THR A 86 -13.27 -19.25 8.70
C THR A 86 -11.97 -19.34 9.51
N SER A 87 -11.63 -18.30 10.28
CA SER A 87 -10.37 -18.19 11.03
C SER A 87 -10.60 -18.14 12.54
#